data_AF-A0A925R1G8-F1
#
_entry.id   AF-A0A925R1G8-F1
#
_cell.length_a   1.000
_cell.length_b   1.000
_cell.length_c   1.000
_cell.angle_alpha   90.00
_cell.angle_beta   90.00
_cell.angle_gamma   90.00
#
_symmetry.space_group_name_H-M   'P 1'
#
loop_
_entity.id
_entity.type
_entity.pdbx_description
1 polymer ?
#
loop_
_entity_poly.entity_id
_entity_poly.type
_entity_poly.pdbx_seq_one_letter_code
_entity_poly.pdbx_strand_id
1 'polypeptide(L)'
;CEVPESSEDEQTFWREYLLYHRSEGFAFIVDAEDGWSWTAPITGVPTSAGESVKYQGALYRKLYDYTGRATYVLGEFYWQLKRGELTYNTDYQGTGSAKDKRLNRERTEGEIVWSGGETLTADAVLKAFRLAPDKSAALKRDALPTSGNGASLLAKIFFWVFVVVVLLMLFRCSDDNPDCDSLRASYGEASQEYQNCLANRRSGSRTGGGSFGGFSSGGGHK
;
A
#
# COMPACT_ATOMS: atom_id res chain seq x y z
N CYS A 1 12.14 -9.46 -13.63
CA CYS A 1 10.73 -9.06 -13.37
C CYS A 1 9.96 -10.29 -13.00
N GLU A 2 8.86 -10.10 -12.27
CA GLU A 2 7.97 -11.21 -11.90
C GLU A 2 7.08 -11.56 -13.09
N VAL A 3 6.84 -12.85 -13.30
CA VAL A 3 5.86 -13.33 -14.26
C VAL A 3 4.53 -13.39 -13.53
N PRO A 4 3.53 -12.59 -13.94
CA PRO A 4 2.22 -12.59 -13.29
C PRO A 4 1.53 -13.95 -13.43
N GLU A 5 0.83 -14.40 -12.40
CA GLU A 5 0.12 -15.69 -12.39
C GLU A 5 -1.20 -15.62 -13.18
N SER A 6 -1.81 -14.44 -13.24
CA SER A 6 -3.03 -14.15 -13.98
C SER A 6 -2.93 -12.84 -14.77
N SER A 7 -3.89 -12.59 -15.67
CA SER A 7 -3.94 -11.33 -16.44
C SER A 7 -4.34 -10.12 -15.61
N GLU A 8 -4.80 -10.33 -14.38
CA GLU A 8 -5.20 -9.26 -13.45
C GLU A 8 -4.04 -8.83 -12.53
N ASP A 9 -2.96 -9.62 -12.46
CA ASP A 9 -1.83 -9.33 -11.58
C ASP A 9 -0.91 -8.27 -12.19
N GLU A 10 -0.48 -7.33 -11.34
CA GLU A 10 0.51 -6.32 -11.72
C GLU A 10 1.89 -6.97 -11.87
N GLN A 11 2.63 -6.55 -12.90
CA GLN A 11 3.99 -7.02 -13.12
C GLN A 11 5.00 -6.17 -12.35
N THR A 12 5.63 -6.76 -11.34
CA THR A 12 6.71 -6.12 -10.56
C THR A 12 8.07 -6.28 -11.24
N PHE A 13 8.90 -5.23 -11.16
CA PHE A 13 10.25 -5.22 -11.69
C PHE A 13 11.28 -4.99 -10.58
N TRP A 14 12.40 -5.69 -10.68
CA TRP A 14 13.59 -5.42 -9.90
C TRP A 14 14.81 -5.35 -10.82
N ARG A 15 15.91 -4.83 -10.30
CA ARG A 15 17.21 -4.78 -10.98
C ARG A 15 18.27 -5.41 -10.10
N GLU A 16 19.22 -6.07 -10.73
CA GLU A 16 20.38 -6.66 -10.07
C GLU A 16 21.65 -6.07 -10.67
N TYR A 17 22.55 -5.63 -9.79
CA TYR A 17 23.84 -5.05 -10.17
C TYR A 17 24.96 -5.95 -9.67
N LEU A 18 25.71 -6.55 -10.59
CA LEU A 18 26.86 -7.38 -10.27
C LEU A 18 28.00 -6.54 -9.67
N LEU A 19 28.47 -6.95 -8.51
CA LEU A 19 29.68 -6.46 -7.86
C LEU A 19 30.78 -7.51 -7.98
N TYR A 20 32.00 -7.05 -8.21
CA TYR A 20 33.19 -7.89 -8.24
C TYR A 20 34.27 -7.33 -7.32
N HIS A 21 34.86 -8.22 -6.53
CA HIS A 21 36.07 -7.97 -5.77
C HIS A 21 37.07 -9.12 -5.98
N ARG A 22 38.35 -8.77 -6.13
CA ARG A 22 39.40 -9.78 -6.45
C ARG A 22 39.53 -10.87 -5.37
N SER A 23 39.35 -10.55 -4.10
CA SER A 23 39.45 -11.52 -2.99
C SER A 23 38.11 -12.05 -2.49
N GLU A 24 37.05 -11.25 -2.55
CA GLU A 24 35.74 -11.61 -1.97
C GLU A 24 34.80 -12.23 -3.01
N GLY A 25 35.20 -12.25 -4.28
CA GLY A 25 34.41 -12.82 -5.35
C GLY A 25 33.30 -11.89 -5.81
N PHE A 26 32.10 -12.44 -5.98
CA PHE A 26 30.96 -11.77 -6.59
C PHE A 26 29.79 -11.63 -5.61
N ALA A 27 29.11 -10.49 -5.71
CA ALA A 27 27.88 -10.21 -5.00
C ALA A 27 26.95 -9.40 -5.90
N PHE A 28 25.70 -9.26 -5.49
CA PHE A 28 24.68 -8.50 -6.19
C PHE A 28 24.09 -7.45 -5.27
N ILE A 29 23.86 -6.26 -5.80
CA ILE A 29 22.92 -5.31 -5.22
C ILE A 29 21.58 -5.52 -5.91
N VAL A 30 20.51 -5.65 -5.12
CA VAL A 30 19.14 -5.82 -5.60
C VAL A 30 18.36 -4.54 -5.31
N ASP A 31 17.75 -3.97 -6.35
CA ASP A 31 16.85 -2.82 -6.31
C ASP A 31 15.43 -3.31 -6.63
N ALA A 32 14.66 -3.58 -5.59
CA ALA A 32 13.29 -4.09 -5.69
C ALA A 32 12.29 -3.09 -5.05
N GLU A 33 10.99 -3.35 -5.22
CA GLU A 33 9.94 -2.49 -4.65
C GLU A 33 9.94 -2.48 -3.12
N ASP A 34 10.36 -3.58 -2.49
CA ASP A 34 10.48 -3.70 -1.03
C ASP A 34 11.77 -3.10 -0.47
N GLY A 35 12.64 -2.55 -1.33
CA GLY A 35 13.83 -1.82 -0.96
C GLY A 35 15.11 -2.36 -1.58
N TRP A 36 16.23 -1.96 -0.96
CA TRP A 36 17.55 -2.42 -1.37
C TRP A 36 17.99 -3.62 -0.54
N SER A 37 18.70 -4.53 -1.16
CA SER A 37 19.44 -5.58 -0.47
C SER A 37 20.73 -5.89 -1.21
N TRP A 38 21.60 -6.65 -0.57
CA TRP A 38 22.67 -7.33 -1.27
C TRP A 38 22.54 -8.84 -1.07
N THR A 39 23.08 -9.60 -2.01
CA THR A 39 23.12 -11.06 -1.93
C THR A 39 24.40 -11.59 -2.56
N ALA A 40 24.89 -12.72 -2.06
CA ALA A 40 25.97 -13.49 -2.67
C ALA A 40 25.63 -14.98 -2.60
N PRO A 41 26.14 -15.80 -3.53
CA PRO A 41 26.00 -17.26 -3.46
C PRO A 41 26.52 -17.79 -2.11
N ILE A 42 25.75 -18.66 -1.47
CA ILE A 42 26.16 -19.30 -0.22
C ILE A 42 26.61 -20.74 -0.44
N THR A 43 27.49 -21.21 0.43
CA THR A 43 27.92 -22.61 0.45
C THR A 43 27.02 -23.44 1.35
N GLY A 44 26.60 -24.60 0.86
CA GLY A 44 25.73 -25.52 1.59
C GLY A 44 24.25 -25.24 1.36
N VAL A 45 23.42 -26.18 1.81
CA VAL A 45 21.96 -26.14 1.62
C VAL A 45 21.29 -25.85 2.96
N PRO A 46 20.48 -24.78 3.09
CA PRO A 46 19.66 -24.55 4.27
C PRO A 46 18.79 -25.77 4.62
N THR A 47 18.66 -26.07 5.91
CA THR A 47 17.84 -27.20 6.37
C THR A 47 16.39 -26.78 6.55
N SER A 48 15.45 -27.61 6.10
CA SER A 48 14.02 -27.35 6.25
C SER A 48 13.58 -27.36 7.72
N ALA A 49 12.71 -26.43 8.09
CA ALA A 49 12.08 -26.32 9.40
C ALA A 49 10.60 -25.91 9.23
N GLY A 50 9.75 -26.84 8.80
CA GLY A 50 8.38 -26.53 8.36
C GLY A 50 8.41 -25.72 7.07
N GLU A 51 7.68 -24.60 7.04
CA GLU A 51 7.73 -23.63 5.92
C GLU A 51 8.96 -22.70 5.98
N SER A 52 9.73 -22.76 7.07
CA SER A 52 10.95 -21.98 7.26
C SER A 52 12.20 -22.79 6.91
N VAL A 53 13.34 -22.12 6.80
CA VAL A 53 14.65 -22.78 6.64
C VAL A 53 15.63 -22.31 7.72
N LYS A 54 16.58 -23.16 8.07
CA LYS A 54 17.68 -22.86 9.00
C LYS A 54 19.01 -22.86 8.25
N TYR A 55 19.76 -21.78 8.43
CA TYR A 55 21.09 -21.62 7.86
C TYR A 55 21.99 -20.88 8.84
N GLN A 56 23.18 -21.42 9.09
CA GLN A 56 24.18 -20.85 10.01
C GLN A 56 23.62 -20.42 11.38
N GLY A 57 22.72 -21.24 11.95
CA GLY A 57 22.11 -20.97 13.26
C GLY A 57 20.99 -19.92 13.28
N ALA A 58 20.70 -19.28 12.14
CA ALA A 58 19.55 -18.40 11.99
C ALA A 58 18.35 -19.13 11.37
N LEU A 59 17.14 -18.77 11.84
CA LEU A 59 15.87 -19.24 11.26
C LEU A 59 15.32 -18.17 10.32
N TYR A 60 14.92 -18.60 9.13
CA TYR A 60 14.40 -17.77 8.07
C TYR A 60 12.97 -18.19 7.73
N ARG A 61 12.01 -17.27 7.88
CA ARG A 61 10.62 -17.48 7.46
C ARG A 61 10.50 -17.28 5.96
N LYS A 62 9.70 -18.10 5.29
CA LYS A 62 9.32 -17.88 3.89
C LYS A 62 8.53 -16.57 3.77
N LEU A 63 8.79 -15.82 2.71
CA LEU A 63 8.02 -14.64 2.34
C LEU A 63 7.04 -14.97 1.22
N TYR A 64 7.56 -15.32 0.04
CA TYR A 64 6.77 -15.60 -1.15
C TYR A 64 7.57 -16.46 -2.13
N ASP A 65 6.83 -17.16 -3.00
CA ASP A 65 7.38 -17.81 -4.19
C ASP A 65 7.03 -16.95 -5.40
N TYR A 66 7.90 -16.93 -6.40
CA TYR A 66 7.63 -16.21 -7.65
C TYR A 66 8.39 -16.81 -8.82
N THR A 67 7.87 -16.60 -10.03
CA THR A 67 8.60 -16.92 -11.25
C THR A 67 9.27 -15.65 -11.77
N GLY A 68 10.60 -15.64 -11.79
CA GLY A 68 11.38 -14.55 -12.35
C GLY A 68 11.58 -14.71 -13.85
N ARG A 69 11.66 -13.58 -14.55
CA ARG A 69 12.07 -13.50 -15.97
C ARG A 69 13.13 -12.43 -16.18
N ALA A 70 14.23 -12.81 -16.81
CA ALA A 70 15.26 -11.88 -17.28
C ALA A 70 14.77 -11.12 -18.51
N THR A 71 14.44 -9.83 -18.37
CA THR A 71 13.91 -9.01 -19.48
C THR A 71 14.99 -8.24 -20.23
N TYR A 72 16.07 -7.87 -19.54
CA TYR A 72 17.16 -7.07 -20.09
C TYR A 72 18.47 -7.38 -19.36
N VAL A 73 19.58 -7.37 -20.09
CA VAL A 73 20.93 -7.58 -19.54
C VAL A 73 21.85 -6.55 -20.19
N LEU A 74 22.66 -5.88 -19.37
CA LEU A 74 23.65 -4.90 -19.81
C LEU A 74 24.96 -5.11 -19.05
N GLY A 75 26.05 -5.22 -19.80
CA GLY A 75 27.39 -5.46 -19.25
C GLY A 75 27.83 -6.91 -19.35
N GLU A 76 28.83 -7.26 -18.54
CA GLU A 76 29.49 -8.57 -18.52
C GLU A 76 29.15 -9.31 -17.23
N PHE A 77 28.93 -10.62 -17.34
CA PHE A 77 28.63 -11.51 -16.23
C PHE A 77 29.58 -12.70 -16.26
N TYR A 78 29.92 -13.26 -15.10
CA TYR A 78 30.80 -14.43 -15.02
C TYR A 78 30.11 -15.74 -15.46
N TRP A 79 28.83 -15.66 -15.84
CA TRP A 79 28.06 -16.74 -16.44
C TRP A 79 27.17 -16.21 -17.57
N GLN A 80 26.65 -17.11 -18.39
CA GLN A 80 25.79 -16.75 -19.51
C GLN A 80 24.35 -16.51 -19.05
N LEU A 81 23.87 -15.27 -19.18
CA LEU A 81 22.46 -14.92 -19.02
C LEU A 81 21.72 -14.99 -20.35
N LYS A 82 20.46 -15.43 -20.35
CA LYS A 82 19.59 -15.42 -21.53
C LYS A 82 18.36 -14.54 -21.32
N ARG A 83 18.08 -13.65 -22.27
CA ARG A 83 16.81 -12.89 -22.24
C ARG A 83 15.63 -13.85 -22.37
N GLY A 84 14.65 -13.71 -21.48
CA GLY A 84 13.48 -14.56 -21.38
C GLY A 84 13.70 -15.82 -20.53
N GLU A 85 14.90 -16.01 -19.99
CA GLU A 85 15.18 -17.09 -19.03
C GLU A 85 14.26 -16.97 -17.81
N LEU A 86 13.73 -18.12 -17.40
CA LEU A 86 12.81 -18.23 -16.28
C LEU A 86 13.53 -18.86 -15.10
N THR A 87 13.32 -18.30 -13.92
CA THR A 87 13.80 -18.86 -12.65
C THR A 87 12.65 -18.98 -11.66
N TYR A 88 12.65 -20.02 -10.85
CA TYR A 88 11.66 -20.24 -9.80
C TYR A 88 12.29 -19.92 -8.46
N ASN A 89 11.81 -18.86 -7.82
CA ASN A 89 12.43 -18.29 -6.64
C ASN A 89 11.55 -18.49 -5.41
N THR A 90 12.21 -18.63 -4.27
CA THR A 90 11.56 -18.54 -2.96
C THR A 90 12.41 -17.62 -2.09
N ASP A 91 11.83 -16.49 -1.69
CA ASP A 91 12.50 -15.54 -0.80
C ASP A 91 12.16 -15.82 0.66
N TYR A 92 13.17 -15.66 1.52
CA TYR A 92 13.07 -15.84 2.95
C TYR A 92 13.67 -14.64 3.70
N GLN A 93 13.11 -14.35 4.88
CA GLN A 93 13.60 -13.33 5.80
C GLN A 93 14.04 -13.96 7.12
N GLY A 94 15.19 -13.55 7.63
CA GLY A 94 15.65 -13.97 8.94
C GLY A 94 14.71 -13.51 10.06
N THR A 95 14.77 -14.18 11.20
CA THR A 95 13.92 -13.90 12.36
C THR A 95 14.75 -13.53 13.58
N GLY A 96 14.13 -12.91 14.59
CA GLY A 96 14.81 -12.52 15.82
C GLY A 96 15.99 -11.56 15.57
N SER A 97 17.18 -11.94 16.03
CA SER A 97 18.42 -11.17 15.82
C SER A 97 18.89 -11.14 14.37
N ALA A 98 18.36 -12.00 13.49
CA ALA A 98 18.71 -12.08 12.08
C ALA A 98 17.69 -11.38 11.16
N LYS A 99 16.82 -10.50 11.67
CA LYS A 99 15.70 -9.89 10.93
C LYS A 99 16.08 -9.17 9.62
N ASP A 100 17.31 -8.69 9.53
CA ASP A 100 17.82 -7.96 8.36
C ASP A 100 18.46 -8.92 7.33
N LYS A 101 18.69 -10.19 7.69
CA LYS A 101 19.21 -11.22 6.79
C LYS A 101 18.14 -11.68 5.81
N ARG A 102 18.58 -11.99 4.59
CA ARG A 102 17.77 -12.53 3.50
C ARG A 102 18.40 -13.82 2.97
N LEU A 103 17.56 -14.72 2.47
CA LEU A 103 17.96 -15.87 1.67
C LEU A 103 17.04 -15.96 0.46
N ASN A 104 17.59 -16.30 -0.70
CA ASN A 104 16.81 -16.71 -1.87
C ASN A 104 17.20 -18.14 -2.26
N ARG A 105 16.19 -18.95 -2.58
CA ARG A 105 16.36 -20.21 -3.31
C ARG A 105 15.94 -20.02 -4.75
N GLU A 106 16.90 -19.95 -5.65
CA GLU A 106 16.64 -19.91 -7.08
C GLU A 106 16.72 -21.32 -7.67
N ARG A 107 15.75 -21.71 -8.49
CA ARG A 107 15.74 -22.98 -9.22
C ARG A 107 15.58 -22.73 -10.73
N THR A 108 16.43 -23.37 -11.51
CA THR A 108 16.31 -23.51 -12.96
C THR A 108 16.01 -24.98 -13.34
N GLU A 109 16.04 -25.34 -14.62
CA GLU A 109 15.79 -26.72 -15.07
C GLU A 109 16.83 -27.73 -14.53
N GLY A 110 18.08 -27.30 -14.32
CA GLY A 110 19.18 -28.19 -13.96
C GLY A 110 19.85 -27.90 -12.61
N GLU A 111 19.53 -26.78 -11.96
CA GLU A 111 20.28 -26.30 -10.80
C GLU A 111 19.36 -25.66 -9.75
N ILE A 112 19.76 -25.78 -8.49
CA ILE A 112 19.24 -24.98 -7.38
C ILE A 112 20.43 -24.21 -6.80
N VAL A 113 20.33 -22.88 -6.84
CA VAL A 113 21.29 -21.97 -6.23
C VAL A 113 20.68 -21.35 -5.00
N TRP A 114 21.45 -21.32 -3.92
CA TRP A 114 21.11 -20.54 -2.74
C TRP A 114 21.99 -19.31 -2.68
N SER A 115 21.37 -18.18 -2.44
CA SER A 115 22.07 -16.92 -2.16
C SER A 115 21.60 -16.34 -0.85
N GLY A 116 22.46 -15.55 -0.22
CA GLY A 116 22.21 -14.95 1.07
C GLY A 116 22.87 -13.59 1.21
N GLY A 117 22.26 -12.75 2.03
CA GLY A 117 22.76 -11.40 2.29
C GLY A 117 21.85 -10.66 3.25
N GLU A 118 21.73 -9.34 3.08
CA GLU A 118 21.02 -8.47 4.02
C GLU A 118 20.32 -7.30 3.31
N THR A 119 19.33 -6.72 3.97
CA THR A 119 18.74 -5.45 3.57
C THR A 119 19.76 -4.32 3.64
N LEU A 120 19.63 -3.37 2.71
CA LEU A 120 20.44 -2.16 2.64
C LEU A 120 19.53 -0.94 2.72
N THR A 121 20.06 0.15 3.27
CA THR A 121 19.40 1.45 3.16
C THR A 121 19.79 2.11 1.85
N ALA A 122 18.89 2.93 1.29
CA ALA A 122 19.20 3.75 0.12
C ALA A 122 20.44 4.65 0.37
N ASP A 123 20.61 5.15 1.60
CA ASP A 123 21.78 5.92 2.01
C ASP A 123 23.08 5.11 1.98
N ALA A 124 23.03 3.82 2.32
CA ALA A 124 24.20 2.95 2.22
C ALA A 124 24.66 2.81 0.76
N VAL A 125 23.72 2.62 -0.17
CA VAL A 125 23.99 2.57 -1.62
C VAL A 125 24.54 3.91 -2.12
N LEU A 126 23.89 5.02 -1.77
CA LEU A 126 24.32 6.38 -2.15
C LEU A 126 25.76 6.65 -1.71
N LYS A 127 26.09 6.33 -0.45
CA LYS A 127 27.44 6.50 0.11
C LYS A 127 28.46 5.57 -0.53
N ALA A 128 28.13 4.29 -0.72
CA ALA A 128 29.03 3.30 -1.29
C ALA A 128 29.51 3.68 -2.70
N PHE A 129 28.59 4.21 -3.52
CA PHE A 129 28.87 4.62 -4.90
C PHE A 129 29.21 6.10 -5.06
N ARG A 130 29.35 6.85 -3.96
CA ARG A 130 29.65 8.29 -3.94
C ARG A 130 28.72 9.10 -4.87
N LEU A 131 27.44 8.73 -4.87
CA LEU A 131 26.44 9.41 -5.68
C LEU A 131 26.11 10.77 -5.08
N ALA A 132 25.77 11.72 -5.94
CA ALA A 132 25.43 13.07 -5.51
C ALA A 132 24.14 13.06 -4.64
N PRO A 133 24.04 13.93 -3.62
CA PRO A 133 22.90 13.91 -2.68
C PRO A 133 21.52 14.12 -3.33
N ASP A 134 21.46 14.79 -4.49
CA ASP A 134 20.25 14.99 -5.29
C ASP A 134 19.67 13.67 -5.84
N LYS A 135 20.47 12.60 -5.89
CA LYS A 135 20.02 11.26 -6.31
C LYS A 135 19.31 10.48 -5.20
N SER A 136 19.34 10.96 -3.96
CA SER A 136 18.75 10.27 -2.81
C SER A 136 17.26 9.95 -2.98
N ALA A 137 16.47 10.87 -3.53
CA ALA A 137 15.04 10.67 -3.75
C ALA A 137 14.76 9.53 -4.74
N ALA A 138 15.57 9.39 -5.80
CA ALA A 138 15.42 8.33 -6.80
C ALA A 138 15.82 6.93 -6.30
N LEU A 139 16.65 6.87 -5.25
CA LEU A 139 17.08 5.62 -4.62
C LEU A 139 16.11 5.19 -3.51
N LYS A 140 15.30 6.09 -2.96
CA LYS A 140 14.29 5.70 -1.99
C LYS A 140 13.20 4.91 -2.71
N ARG A 141 13.08 3.65 -2.35
CA ARG A 141 11.90 2.86 -2.64
C ARG A 141 10.92 3.17 -1.54
N ASP A 142 9.70 3.52 -1.92
CA ASP A 142 8.58 3.57 -0.99
C ASP A 142 8.31 2.14 -0.55
N ALA A 143 9.12 1.64 0.38
CA ALA A 143 8.85 0.43 1.14
C ALA A 143 7.69 0.75 2.08
N LEU A 144 6.50 1.01 1.51
CA LEU A 144 5.30 0.67 2.24
C LEU A 144 5.40 -0.84 2.48
N PRO A 145 5.21 -1.31 3.71
CA PRO A 145 5.19 -2.73 3.98
C PRO A 145 4.03 -3.32 3.17
N THR A 146 4.34 -3.94 2.03
CA THR A 146 3.40 -4.74 1.25
C THR A 146 3.12 -6.09 1.92
N SER A 147 3.56 -6.28 3.16
CA SER A 147 3.07 -7.34 4.03
C SER A 147 1.79 -6.91 4.74
N GLY A 148 0.65 -7.18 4.10
CA GLY A 148 -0.59 -7.41 4.82
C GLY A 148 -1.83 -6.83 4.14
N ASN A 149 -2.69 -7.73 3.66
CA ASN A 149 -4.13 -7.52 3.44
C ASN A 149 -4.90 -6.93 4.66
N GLY A 150 -4.22 -6.54 5.76
CA GLY A 150 -4.79 -5.87 6.92
C GLY A 150 -4.56 -4.36 6.99
N ALA A 151 -3.47 -3.82 6.41
CA ALA A 151 -3.23 -2.36 6.43
C ALA A 151 -4.21 -1.60 5.52
N SER A 152 -4.69 -2.28 4.47
CA SER A 152 -5.72 -1.75 3.58
C SER A 152 -7.07 -1.55 4.27
N LEU A 153 -7.40 -2.26 5.36
CA LEU A 153 -8.74 -2.18 5.96
C LEU A 153 -8.88 -0.94 6.83
N LEU A 154 -7.90 -0.65 7.69
CA LEU A 154 -7.89 0.59 8.49
C LEU A 154 -7.72 1.83 7.62
N ALA A 155 -6.84 1.79 6.61
CA ALA A 155 -6.70 2.92 5.68
C ALA A 155 -7.96 3.14 4.85
N LYS A 156 -8.63 2.08 4.38
CA LYS A 156 -9.94 2.19 3.71
C LYS A 156 -11.03 2.66 4.65
N ILE A 157 -11.07 2.20 5.90
CA ILE A 157 -12.02 2.67 6.92
C ILE A 157 -11.78 4.15 7.18
N PHE A 158 -10.53 4.59 7.40
CA PHE A 158 -10.22 6.02 7.59
C PHE A 158 -10.59 6.85 6.37
N PHE A 159 -10.32 6.38 5.16
CA PHE A 159 -10.69 7.07 3.93
C PHE A 159 -12.22 7.16 3.77
N TRP A 160 -12.96 6.07 3.97
CA TRP A 160 -14.42 6.06 3.87
C TRP A 160 -15.08 6.86 5.01
N VAL A 161 -14.55 6.79 6.24
CA VAL A 161 -15.01 7.63 7.37
C VAL A 161 -14.73 9.10 7.08
N PHE A 162 -13.56 9.44 6.54
CA PHE A 162 -13.23 10.82 6.14
C PHE A 162 -14.17 11.31 5.05
N VAL A 163 -14.42 10.52 4.01
CA VAL A 163 -15.37 10.83 2.93
C VAL A 163 -16.79 11.01 3.48
N VAL A 164 -17.23 10.13 4.38
CA VAL A 164 -18.55 10.23 5.03
C VAL A 164 -18.63 11.45 5.94
N VAL A 165 -17.59 11.79 6.70
CA VAL A 165 -17.53 12.99 7.54
C VAL A 165 -17.57 14.27 6.69
N VAL A 166 -16.83 14.31 5.59
CA VAL A 166 -16.85 15.43 4.63
C VAL A 166 -18.22 15.54 3.99
N LEU A 167 -18.82 14.44 3.54
CA LEU A 167 -20.20 14.42 3.04
C LEU A 167 -21.20 14.88 4.11
N LEU A 168 -21.08 14.42 5.36
CA LEU A 168 -21.92 14.85 6.47
C LEU A 168 -21.72 16.33 6.84
N MET A 169 -20.53 16.89 6.68
CA MET A 169 -20.30 18.34 6.82
C MET A 169 -20.97 19.11 5.68
N LEU A 170 -20.91 18.59 4.45
CA LEU A 170 -21.60 19.18 3.30
C LEU A 170 -23.13 19.10 3.44
N PHE A 171 -23.67 18.02 4.04
CA PHE A 171 -25.10 17.88 4.34
C PHE A 171 -25.55 18.59 5.64
N ARG A 172 -24.61 19.01 6.51
CA ARG A 172 -24.91 19.83 7.70
C ARG A 172 -24.91 21.33 7.44
N CYS A 173 -24.59 21.74 6.21
CA CYS A 173 -24.78 23.11 5.74
C CYS A 173 -26.03 23.25 4.85
N SER A 174 -27.11 22.53 5.15
CA SER A 174 -28.43 22.77 4.55
C SER A 174 -29.59 22.60 5.54
N ASP A 175 -29.49 23.20 6.73
CA ASP A 175 -30.66 23.36 7.60
C ASP A 175 -30.80 24.86 7.92
N ASP A 176 -31.48 25.56 7.01
CA ASP A 176 -31.93 26.93 7.18
C ASP A 176 -33.00 26.98 8.27
N ASN A 177 -32.60 27.20 9.52
CA ASN A 177 -33.50 27.71 10.54
C ASN A 177 -33.02 29.12 10.95
N PRO A 178 -33.67 30.20 10.48
CA PRO A 178 -33.24 31.56 10.80
C PRO A 178 -33.62 31.85 12.26
N ASP A 179 -32.69 31.60 13.17
CA ASP A 179 -32.85 32.02 14.56
C ASP A 179 -32.75 33.55 14.64
N CYS A 180 -33.90 34.19 14.91
CA CYS A 180 -34.03 35.64 15.06
C CYS A 180 -33.15 36.19 16.20
N ASP A 181 -32.53 35.33 17.01
CA ASP A 181 -31.57 35.69 18.04
C ASP A 181 -30.31 36.35 17.49
N SER A 182 -29.85 35.93 16.30
CA SER A 182 -28.72 36.57 15.62
C SER A 182 -29.04 38.02 15.21
N LEU A 183 -30.26 38.25 14.70
CA LEU A 183 -30.76 39.58 14.32
C LEU A 183 -30.96 40.48 15.54
N ARG A 184 -31.49 39.94 16.65
CA ARG A 184 -31.61 40.64 17.93
C ARG A 184 -30.26 41.12 18.44
N ALA A 185 -29.24 40.26 18.41
CA ALA A 185 -27.90 40.60 18.89
C ALA A 185 -27.22 41.66 18.01
N SER A 186 -27.52 41.67 16.71
CA SER A 186 -26.86 42.54 15.73
C SER A 186 -27.50 43.93 15.64
N TYR A 187 -28.83 44.00 15.67
CA TYR A 187 -29.60 45.22 15.39
C TYR A 187 -30.45 45.71 16.57
N GLY A 188 -30.54 44.93 17.65
CA GLY A 188 -31.32 45.27 18.85
C GLY A 188 -32.81 44.94 18.74
N GLU A 189 -33.47 44.85 19.90
CA GLU A 189 -34.86 44.38 20.03
C GLU A 189 -35.92 45.32 19.40
N ALA A 190 -35.56 46.57 19.14
CA ALA A 190 -36.43 47.58 18.54
C ALA A 190 -36.27 47.70 17.00
N SER A 191 -35.39 46.92 16.38
CA SER A 191 -35.14 46.96 14.93
C SER A 191 -36.30 46.37 14.10
N GLN A 192 -36.55 46.93 12.91
CA GLN A 192 -37.64 46.47 12.05
C GLN A 192 -37.39 45.05 11.51
N GLU A 193 -36.12 44.71 11.30
CA GLU A 193 -35.64 43.42 10.82
C GLU A 193 -35.94 42.29 11.83
N TYR A 194 -35.71 42.56 13.13
CA TYR A 194 -36.04 41.61 14.20
C TYR A 194 -37.56 41.44 14.37
N GLN A 195 -38.33 42.53 14.32
CA GLN A 195 -39.79 42.48 14.43
C GLN A 195 -40.44 41.71 13.27
N ASN A 196 -39.92 41.88 12.04
CA ASN A 196 -40.37 41.12 10.87
C ASN A 196 -40.03 39.63 10.97
N CYS A 197 -38.84 39.29 11.51
CA CYS A 197 -38.44 37.90 11.76
C CYS A 197 -39.37 37.20 12.76
N LEU A 198 -39.74 37.88 13.85
CA LEU A 198 -40.69 37.36 14.84
C LEU A 198 -42.12 37.22 14.28
N ALA A 199 -42.55 38.13 13.41
CA ALA A 199 -43.87 38.08 12.79
C ALA A 199 -44.01 36.85 11.86
N ASN A 200 -42.98 36.56 11.05
CA ASN A 200 -42.94 35.36 10.20
C ASN A 200 -42.90 34.05 10.99
N ARG A 201 -42.36 34.06 12.22
CA ARG A 201 -42.40 32.87 13.12
C ARG A 201 -43.81 32.47 13.54
N ARG A 202 -44.77 33.41 13.57
CA ARG A 202 -46.16 33.14 14.01
C ARG A 202 -47.04 32.49 12.93
N SER A 203 -46.63 32.50 11.66
CA SER A 203 -47.41 31.95 10.54
C SER A 203 -47.00 30.53 10.11
N GLY A 204 -45.95 29.95 10.67
CA GLY A 204 -45.37 28.68 10.24
C GLY A 204 -45.77 27.47 11.10
N SER A 205 -47.05 27.07 11.11
CA SER A 205 -47.41 25.69 11.49
C SER A 205 -48.68 25.24 10.76
N ARG A 206 -48.52 24.42 9.71
CA ARG A 206 -49.49 23.42 9.23
C ARG A 206 -48.95 22.73 7.98
N THR A 207 -48.27 21.60 8.19
CA THR A 207 -48.22 20.50 7.22
C THR A 207 -48.02 19.20 8.00
N GLY A 208 -49.14 18.63 8.45
CA GLY A 208 -49.21 17.24 8.90
C GLY A 208 -49.80 16.41 7.77
N GLY A 209 -49.00 15.53 7.18
CA GLY A 209 -49.46 14.49 6.26
C GLY A 209 -49.57 13.17 7.02
N GLY A 210 -50.74 12.52 6.94
CA GLY A 210 -50.98 11.23 7.58
C GLY A 210 -52.15 10.46 6.99
N SER A 211 -51.79 9.34 6.36
CA SER A 211 -52.51 8.07 6.23
C SER A 211 -53.71 7.94 5.27
N PHE A 212 -53.51 7.04 4.30
CA PHE A 212 -54.53 6.42 3.46
C PHE A 212 -55.33 5.39 4.26
N GLY A 213 -56.66 5.35 4.08
CA GLY A 213 -57.49 4.23 4.50
C GLY A 213 -58.98 4.41 4.19
N GLY A 214 -59.54 3.47 3.42
CA GLY A 214 -60.91 2.99 3.63
C GLY A 214 -62.01 3.53 2.72
N PHE A 215 -62.65 2.62 1.99
CA PHE A 215 -63.64 2.81 0.92
C PHE A 215 -65.10 3.06 1.38
N SER A 216 -65.89 3.60 0.44
CA SER A 216 -67.29 3.28 0.07
C SER A 216 -68.47 3.87 0.88
N SER A 217 -69.31 4.70 0.24
CA SER A 217 -70.64 4.28 -0.25
C SER A 217 -71.47 5.46 -0.80
N GLY A 218 -72.38 5.15 -1.75
CA GLY A 218 -73.51 6.01 -2.15
C GLY A 218 -73.20 6.93 -3.33
N GLY A 219 -73.89 6.92 -4.46
CA GLY A 219 -75.26 6.48 -4.70
C GLY A 219 -76.04 7.65 -5.28
N GLY A 220 -76.26 7.64 -6.60
CA GLY A 220 -77.54 7.97 -7.22
C GLY A 220 -78.06 9.43 -7.27
N HIS A 221 -78.29 9.85 -8.52
CA HIS A 221 -79.39 10.73 -9.00
C HIS A 221 -79.18 12.25 -8.81
N LYS A 222 -79.42 13.11 -9.80
CA LYS A 222 -80.39 13.08 -10.91
C LYS A 222 -79.75 13.45 -12.24
#